data_AF-A0A5E4TG91-F1
#
_entry.id   AF-A0A5E4TG91-F1
#
_cell.length_a   1.000
_cell.length_b   1.000
_cell.length_c   1.000
_cell.angle_alpha   90.00
_cell.angle_beta   90.00
_cell.angle_gamma   90.00
#
_symmetry.space_group_name_H-M   'P 1'
#
loop_
_entity.id
_entity.type
_entity.pdbx_description
1 polymer ?
#
loop_
_entity_poly.entity_id
_entity_poly.type
_entity_poly.pdbx_seq_one_letter_code
_entity_poly.pdbx_strand_id
1 'polypeptide(L)'
;MPDSDISFPISNHAQSEIDRFQAVAEHWAIAAQHVVISYLAVEIDGAKWLHWAAVRYVYAEMRLSLLETSVVSVDGITVGRESIDLSKEQFDLNRIVRSGQLEIGGHVYGLPRVARQSLNATFFADNHPQVQPGPVRSPTLILSGGQSPNIDGRMLVDLAHRLRCLDKPYDGLADLLGEHLLPSGLLQRTDTAIEILLEKPAETILADSTISQCTLSAKIVGSRRIDPSLLRIGVKVTSETNKATRLSICGASLKWAVQDGGLIAARVEQDIGDAPVCQVFLSYAGHHISRWWVGDPDHLPRQRAAFLEQFDKDLTKLREELLSLDCKGHPFERVLTLVLEEIGFDCMYLGDVSHLQEAPDIYCETPSRRIAVIECAAAVTNASEKLSKLQQRVLRIKERFAAQRLGHLQVAGILVTKHGDAEIAPFIEEAARFGLGIVGLPALGRLADGLRFRVQPEVIYDQVLSTGNSQSGDLFPGVAGNSLAD
;
A
#
# COMPACT_ATOMS: atom_id res chain seq x y z
N MET A 1 -34.86 9.01 -35.64
CA MET A 1 -33.47 9.40 -35.96
C MET A 1 -33.10 10.52 -35.00
N PRO A 2 -32.09 10.40 -34.13
CA PRO A 2 -31.61 11.55 -33.39
C PRO A 2 -30.79 12.40 -34.35
N ASP A 3 -31.17 13.67 -34.45
CA ASP A 3 -30.45 14.69 -35.22
C ASP A 3 -28.96 14.70 -34.88
N SER A 4 -28.15 14.60 -35.93
CA SER A 4 -26.73 14.95 -35.94
C SER A 4 -26.54 16.42 -35.57
N ASP A 5 -25.58 16.69 -34.67
CA ASP A 5 -25.04 18.02 -34.34
C ASP A 5 -25.94 19.01 -33.58
N ILE A 6 -26.50 18.59 -32.45
CA ILE A 6 -26.95 19.54 -31.41
C ILE A 6 -25.96 19.48 -30.23
N SER A 7 -25.08 20.48 -30.15
CA SER A 7 -24.15 20.67 -29.03
C SER A 7 -24.89 21.04 -27.75
N PHE A 8 -24.46 20.54 -26.59
CA PHE A 8 -24.93 21.07 -25.32
C PHE A 8 -24.59 22.57 -25.26
N PRO A 9 -25.49 23.46 -24.79
CA PRO A 9 -25.05 24.78 -24.37
C PRO A 9 -24.11 24.59 -23.17
N ILE A 10 -22.82 24.85 -23.34
CA ILE A 10 -21.81 24.78 -22.28
C ILE A 10 -21.70 26.17 -21.65
N SER A 11 -21.77 26.25 -20.31
CA SER A 11 -21.58 27.53 -19.62
C SER A 11 -20.11 27.96 -19.69
N ASN A 12 -19.82 29.26 -19.61
CA ASN A 12 -18.43 29.76 -19.56
C ASN A 12 -17.62 29.13 -18.43
N HIS A 13 -18.26 28.84 -17.29
CA HIS A 13 -17.61 28.17 -16.17
C HIS A 13 -17.24 26.72 -16.52
N ALA A 14 -18.19 25.95 -17.04
CA ALA A 14 -17.94 24.56 -17.46
C ALA A 14 -16.86 24.49 -18.54
N GLN A 15 -16.87 25.43 -19.50
CA GLN A 15 -15.83 25.52 -20.52
C GLN A 15 -14.44 25.78 -19.90
N SER A 16 -14.34 26.71 -18.96
CA SER A 16 -13.08 26.98 -18.25
C SER A 16 -12.56 25.76 -17.49
N GLU A 17 -13.43 24.95 -16.89
CA GLU A 17 -13.01 23.70 -16.21
C GLU A 17 -12.51 22.65 -17.21
N ILE A 18 -13.18 22.52 -18.36
CA ILE A 18 -12.76 21.65 -19.47
C ILE A 18 -11.39 22.09 -20.00
N ASP A 19 -11.19 23.39 -20.25
CA ASP A 19 -9.93 23.91 -20.78
C ASP A 19 -8.76 23.63 -19.81
N ARG A 20 -9.00 23.80 -18.50
CA ARG A 20 -8.02 23.47 -17.45
C ARG A 20 -7.66 21.99 -17.41
N PHE A 21 -8.65 21.10 -17.58
CA PHE A 21 -8.42 19.66 -17.67
C PHE A 21 -7.64 19.31 -18.94
N GLN A 22 -8.03 19.86 -20.09
CA GLN A 22 -7.41 19.60 -21.38
C GLN A 22 -5.93 20.00 -21.40
N ALA A 23 -5.56 21.11 -20.75
CA ALA A 23 -4.16 21.51 -20.59
C ALA A 23 -3.30 20.44 -19.88
N VAL A 24 -3.87 19.71 -18.91
CA VAL A 24 -3.16 18.59 -18.26
C VAL A 24 -3.20 17.34 -19.16
N ALA A 25 -4.36 17.05 -19.74
CA ALA A 25 -4.58 15.87 -20.58
C ALA A 25 -3.68 15.85 -21.82
N GLU A 26 -3.39 17.01 -22.42
CA GLU A 26 -2.51 17.18 -23.59
C GLU A 26 -1.15 16.49 -23.38
N HIS A 27 -0.61 16.55 -22.16
CA HIS A 27 0.66 15.93 -21.83
C HIS A 27 0.51 14.55 -21.19
N TRP A 28 -0.45 14.40 -20.28
CA TRP A 28 -0.57 13.18 -19.48
C TRP A 28 -1.19 12.01 -20.26
N ALA A 29 -2.13 12.27 -21.17
CA ALA A 29 -2.79 11.22 -21.95
C ALA A 29 -1.81 10.48 -22.87
N ILE A 30 -0.71 11.11 -23.30
CA ILE A 30 0.33 10.46 -24.12
C ILE A 30 0.98 9.29 -23.38
N ALA A 31 1.04 9.34 -22.05
CA ALA A 31 1.57 8.25 -21.25
C ALA A 31 0.71 6.97 -21.36
N ALA A 32 -0.59 7.12 -21.71
CA ALA A 32 -1.60 6.05 -21.76
C ALA A 32 -1.27 5.02 -22.81
N GLN A 33 -1.30 3.75 -22.39
CA GLN A 33 -1.36 2.63 -23.31
C GLN A 33 -2.80 2.29 -23.65
N HIS A 34 -3.68 2.35 -22.65
CA HIS A 34 -5.08 2.00 -22.78
C HIS A 34 -6.00 3.10 -22.26
N VAL A 35 -7.20 3.19 -22.82
CA VAL A 35 -8.34 3.82 -22.17
C VAL A 35 -9.30 2.73 -21.73
N VAL A 36 -9.60 2.67 -20.44
CA VAL A 36 -10.58 1.74 -19.88
C VAL A 36 -11.86 2.50 -19.61
N ILE A 37 -12.95 2.02 -20.19
CA ILE A 37 -14.27 2.61 -20.07
C ILE A 37 -15.13 1.63 -19.29
N SER A 38 -15.54 2.02 -18.09
CA SER A 38 -16.51 1.28 -17.28
C SER A 38 -17.80 2.09 -17.22
N TYR A 39 -18.95 1.50 -17.52
CA TYR A 39 -20.18 2.25 -17.68
C TYR A 39 -21.42 1.49 -17.22
N LEU A 40 -22.41 2.26 -16.73
CA LEU A 40 -23.78 1.85 -16.48
C LEU A 40 -24.67 2.71 -17.38
N ALA A 41 -25.42 2.05 -18.26
CA ALA A 41 -26.34 2.68 -19.19
C ALA A 41 -27.75 2.11 -19.07
N VAL A 42 -28.73 2.95 -19.40
CA VAL A 42 -30.16 2.60 -19.41
C VAL A 42 -30.71 2.89 -20.81
N GLU A 43 -31.45 1.94 -21.37
CA GLU A 43 -32.11 2.04 -22.66
C GLU A 43 -33.59 2.35 -22.48
N ILE A 44 -34.07 3.41 -23.13
CA ILE A 44 -35.46 3.88 -23.08
C ILE A 44 -35.89 4.25 -24.48
N ASP A 45 -36.99 3.64 -24.96
CA ASP A 45 -37.53 3.86 -26.30
C ASP A 45 -36.47 3.69 -27.42
N GLY A 46 -35.53 2.76 -27.23
CA GLY A 46 -34.41 2.49 -28.14
C GLY A 46 -33.24 3.48 -28.06
N ALA A 47 -33.32 4.49 -27.18
CA ALA A 47 -32.22 5.42 -26.91
C ALA A 47 -31.39 4.98 -25.71
N LYS A 48 -30.06 4.97 -25.85
CA LYS A 48 -29.11 4.55 -24.82
C LYS A 48 -28.55 5.75 -24.05
N TRP A 49 -28.85 5.81 -22.76
CA TRP A 49 -28.47 6.90 -21.86
C TRP A 49 -27.45 6.44 -20.84
N LEU A 50 -26.43 7.26 -20.56
CA LEU A 50 -25.47 7.00 -19.49
C LEU A 50 -26.09 7.37 -18.15
N HIS A 51 -26.08 6.43 -17.21
CA HIS A 51 -26.22 6.74 -15.79
C HIS A 51 -24.86 7.18 -15.24
N TRP A 52 -23.82 6.38 -15.49
CA TRP A 52 -22.45 6.72 -15.11
C TRP A 52 -21.46 6.11 -16.10
N ALA A 53 -20.37 6.82 -16.39
CA ALA A 53 -19.20 6.26 -17.05
C ALA A 53 -17.93 6.72 -16.36
N ALA A 54 -16.98 5.81 -16.16
CA ALA A 54 -15.63 6.09 -15.72
C ALA A 54 -14.66 5.78 -16.88
N VAL A 55 -14.02 6.82 -17.39
CA VAL A 55 -13.02 6.78 -18.46
C VAL A 55 -11.64 6.96 -17.81
N ARG A 56 -10.82 5.91 -17.84
CA ARG A 56 -9.50 5.90 -17.19
C ARG A 56 -8.40 5.77 -18.23
N TYR A 57 -7.49 6.73 -18.27
CA TYR A 57 -6.26 6.63 -19.04
C TYR A 57 -5.23 5.84 -18.23
N VAL A 58 -4.87 4.64 -18.70
CA VAL A 58 -4.05 3.69 -17.96
C VAL A 58 -2.68 3.52 -18.60
N TYR A 59 -1.63 3.55 -17.76
CA TYR A 59 -0.23 3.59 -18.22
C TYR A 59 0.56 2.31 -17.96
N ALA A 60 0.19 1.57 -16.92
CA ALA A 60 0.87 0.33 -16.54
C ALA A 60 0.30 -0.85 -17.34
N GLU A 61 1.09 -1.91 -17.46
CA GLU A 61 0.56 -3.21 -17.88
C GLU A 61 -0.54 -3.62 -16.90
N MET A 62 -1.79 -3.59 -17.38
CA MET A 62 -2.92 -4.13 -16.65
C MET A 62 -2.92 -5.64 -16.76
N ARG A 63 -3.52 -6.30 -15.76
CA ARG A 63 -3.91 -7.70 -15.92
C ARG A 63 -4.75 -7.83 -17.20
N LEU A 64 -4.39 -8.77 -18.08
CA LEU A 64 -5.09 -8.99 -19.35
C LEU A 64 -6.61 -9.13 -19.16
N SER A 65 -7.03 -9.76 -18.07
CA SER A 65 -8.44 -9.93 -17.69
C SER A 65 -9.20 -8.61 -17.45
N LEU A 66 -8.51 -7.48 -17.19
CA LEU A 66 -9.12 -6.15 -17.04
C LEU A 66 -9.22 -5.41 -18.39
N LEU A 67 -8.45 -5.86 -19.39
CA LEU A 67 -8.52 -5.35 -20.76
C LEU A 67 -9.56 -6.08 -21.60
N GLU A 68 -9.93 -7.31 -21.20
CA GLU A 68 -11.02 -8.05 -21.82
C GLU A 68 -12.35 -7.30 -21.68
N THR A 69 -13.04 -7.17 -22.81
CA THR A 69 -14.39 -6.64 -22.89
C THR A 69 -15.35 -7.53 -22.09
N SER A 70 -16.11 -6.92 -21.20
CA SER A 70 -17.17 -7.57 -20.44
C SER A 70 -18.40 -6.68 -20.48
N VAL A 71 -19.51 -7.22 -20.98
CA VAL A 71 -20.77 -6.47 -21.10
C VAL A 71 -21.90 -7.40 -20.69
N VAL A 72 -22.72 -6.92 -19.77
CA VAL A 72 -23.94 -7.59 -19.31
C VAL A 72 -25.11 -6.65 -19.55
N SER A 73 -26.11 -7.12 -20.30
CA SER A 73 -27.32 -6.36 -20.61
C SER A 73 -28.56 -7.15 -20.22
N VAL A 74 -29.39 -6.56 -19.36
CA VAL A 74 -30.62 -7.17 -18.83
C VAL A 74 -31.69 -6.09 -18.69
N ASP A 75 -32.84 -6.28 -19.35
CA ASP A 75 -34.01 -5.39 -19.29
C ASP A 75 -33.70 -3.91 -19.57
N GLY A 76 -32.89 -3.64 -20.59
CA GLY A 76 -32.50 -2.30 -20.96
C GLY A 76 -31.46 -1.66 -20.03
N ILE A 77 -30.98 -2.37 -19.00
CA ILE A 77 -29.84 -1.95 -18.19
C ILE A 77 -28.59 -2.65 -18.71
N THR A 78 -27.57 -1.86 -19.04
CA THR A 78 -26.28 -2.38 -19.50
C THR A 78 -25.18 -1.93 -18.56
N VAL A 79 -24.44 -2.89 -18.00
CA VAL A 79 -23.18 -2.65 -17.30
C VAL A 79 -22.07 -3.21 -18.16
N GLY A 80 -21.07 -2.40 -18.46
CA GLY A 80 -19.99 -2.82 -19.33
C GLY A 80 -18.64 -2.25 -18.94
N ARG A 81 -17.61 -2.94 -19.41
CA ARG A 81 -16.22 -2.56 -19.36
C ARG A 81 -15.58 -2.87 -20.71
N GLU A 82 -15.02 -1.85 -21.33
CA GLU A 82 -14.26 -1.96 -22.57
C GLU A 82 -12.86 -1.35 -22.39
N SER A 83 -11.90 -1.83 -23.16
CA SER A 83 -10.58 -1.22 -23.24
C SER A 83 -10.23 -0.88 -24.69
N ILE A 84 -9.66 0.31 -24.87
CA ILE A 84 -9.19 0.81 -26.16
C ILE A 84 -7.66 0.84 -26.09
N ASP A 85 -7.02 0.11 -27.00
CA ASP A 85 -5.56 0.16 -27.18
C ASP A 85 -5.21 1.39 -28.02
N LEU A 86 -4.63 2.40 -27.35
CA LEU A 86 -4.28 3.68 -27.97
C LEU A 86 -3.15 3.56 -29.01
N SER A 87 -2.50 2.40 -29.12
CA SER A 87 -1.59 2.14 -30.25
C SER A 87 -2.30 1.73 -31.54
N LYS A 88 -3.57 1.33 -31.45
CA LYS A 88 -4.36 0.80 -32.59
C LYS A 88 -5.52 1.70 -32.96
N GLU A 89 -6.11 2.36 -31.97
CA GLU A 89 -7.34 3.13 -32.13
C GLU A 89 -7.23 4.50 -31.45
N GLN A 90 -7.83 5.51 -32.07
CA GLN A 90 -7.91 6.85 -31.52
C GLN A 90 -9.12 6.97 -30.59
N PHE A 91 -8.91 7.46 -29.37
CA PHE A 91 -10.00 7.78 -28.45
C PHE A 91 -10.40 9.26 -28.56
N ASP A 92 -11.67 9.52 -28.88
CA ASP A 92 -12.20 10.87 -29.08
C ASP A 92 -12.66 11.53 -27.76
N LEU A 93 -11.68 12.04 -27.01
CA LEU A 93 -11.93 12.85 -25.82
C LEU A 93 -12.77 14.11 -26.13
N ASN A 94 -12.65 14.67 -27.35
CA ASN A 94 -13.33 15.90 -27.72
C ASN A 94 -14.84 15.70 -27.82
N ARG A 95 -15.31 14.56 -28.32
CA ARG A 95 -16.74 14.21 -28.31
C ARG A 95 -17.29 14.24 -26.89
N ILE A 96 -16.58 13.66 -25.93
CA ILE A 96 -17.03 13.61 -24.53
C ILE A 96 -17.16 15.01 -23.95
N VAL A 97 -16.08 15.81 -23.99
CA VAL A 97 -16.08 17.13 -23.35
C VAL A 97 -16.98 18.16 -24.03
N ARG A 98 -17.25 18.02 -25.34
CA ARG A 98 -18.11 18.95 -26.09
C ARG A 98 -19.59 18.57 -26.07
N SER A 99 -19.89 17.28 -26.02
CA SER A 99 -21.24 16.78 -26.26
C SER A 99 -21.80 15.87 -25.18
N GLY A 100 -21.00 15.52 -24.15
CA GLY A 100 -21.41 14.57 -23.12
C GLY A 100 -21.76 13.19 -23.70
N GLN A 101 -21.16 12.83 -24.83
CA GLN A 101 -21.38 11.56 -25.53
C GLN A 101 -20.11 10.72 -25.52
N LEU A 102 -20.29 9.42 -25.45
CA LEU A 102 -19.24 8.41 -25.40
C LEU A 102 -19.55 7.32 -26.42
N GLU A 103 -18.59 6.97 -27.26
CA GLU A 103 -18.72 5.84 -28.20
C GLU A 103 -18.08 4.60 -27.58
N ILE A 104 -18.85 3.51 -27.52
CA ILE A 104 -18.47 2.24 -26.89
C ILE A 104 -19.01 1.11 -27.77
N GLY A 105 -18.15 0.17 -28.18
CA GLY A 105 -18.55 -0.94 -29.06
C GLY A 105 -19.29 -0.52 -30.35
N GLY A 106 -18.97 0.64 -30.93
CA GLY A 106 -19.64 1.20 -32.11
C GLY A 106 -21.04 1.79 -31.84
N HIS A 107 -21.43 1.93 -30.57
CA HIS A 107 -22.67 2.58 -30.15
C HIS A 107 -22.37 3.89 -29.43
N VAL A 108 -23.20 4.91 -29.68
CA VAL A 108 -23.09 6.21 -28.99
C VAL A 108 -24.03 6.23 -27.80
N TYR A 109 -23.46 6.46 -26.62
CA TYR A 109 -24.15 6.65 -25.35
C TYR A 109 -24.05 8.13 -24.97
N GLY A 110 -25.18 8.75 -24.62
CA GLY A 110 -25.22 10.16 -24.22
C GLY A 110 -25.61 10.33 -22.76
N LEU A 111 -25.13 11.39 -22.12
CA LEU A 111 -25.77 11.87 -20.91
C LEU A 111 -27.21 12.34 -21.22
N PRO A 112 -28.19 12.10 -20.33
CA PRO A 112 -29.57 12.57 -20.49
C PRO A 112 -29.65 14.05 -20.84
N ARG A 113 -30.52 14.39 -21.79
CA ARG A 113 -30.77 15.78 -22.21
C ARG A 113 -32.11 16.25 -21.65
N VAL A 114 -32.09 17.00 -20.55
CA VAL A 114 -33.30 17.71 -20.10
C VAL A 114 -33.33 19.08 -20.78
N ALA A 115 -34.46 19.42 -21.41
CA ALA A 115 -34.63 20.71 -22.08
C ALA A 115 -34.23 21.87 -21.13
N ARG A 116 -33.34 22.75 -21.60
CA ARG A 116 -32.75 23.91 -20.89
C ARG A 116 -31.63 23.61 -19.89
N GLN A 117 -31.17 22.37 -19.73
CA GLN A 117 -29.99 22.07 -18.91
C GLN A 117 -28.70 22.09 -19.75
N SER A 118 -27.73 22.86 -19.27
CA SER A 118 -26.36 22.90 -19.79
C SER A 118 -25.55 21.72 -19.25
N LEU A 119 -24.58 21.25 -20.03
CA LEU A 119 -23.56 20.34 -19.52
C LEU A 119 -22.79 21.07 -18.41
N ASN A 120 -22.72 20.45 -17.24
CA ASN A 120 -21.91 20.98 -16.14
C ASN A 120 -20.57 20.26 -16.11
N ALA A 121 -19.50 20.98 -15.77
CA ALA A 121 -18.16 20.42 -15.68
C ALA A 121 -17.48 20.88 -14.40
N THR A 122 -16.75 19.97 -13.75
CA THR A 122 -15.94 20.29 -12.58
C THR A 122 -14.61 19.56 -12.68
N PHE A 123 -13.50 20.31 -12.66
CA PHE A 123 -12.17 19.75 -12.72
C PHE A 123 -11.52 19.69 -11.34
N PHE A 124 -11.35 18.47 -10.85
CA PHE A 124 -10.61 18.19 -9.64
C PHE A 124 -9.13 18.04 -10.00
N ALA A 125 -8.40 19.14 -9.87
CA ALA A 125 -6.99 19.18 -10.20
C ALA A 125 -6.19 18.20 -9.35
N ASP A 126 -6.36 18.21 -8.03
CA ASP A 126 -5.42 17.53 -7.13
C ASP A 126 -5.81 16.09 -6.81
N ASN A 127 -7.08 15.81 -6.56
CA ASN A 127 -7.52 14.50 -6.09
C ASN A 127 -8.85 14.11 -6.70
N HIS A 128 -9.03 12.80 -6.90
CA HIS A 128 -10.33 12.24 -7.25
C HIS A 128 -11.33 12.55 -6.12
N PRO A 129 -12.55 13.03 -6.41
CA PRO A 129 -13.49 13.50 -5.39
C PRO A 129 -13.95 12.40 -4.42
N GLN A 130 -13.83 11.13 -4.83
CA GLN A 130 -14.15 9.97 -4.02
C GLN A 130 -12.96 9.42 -3.21
N VAL A 131 -11.78 10.03 -3.31
CA VAL A 131 -10.55 9.59 -2.62
C VAL A 131 -10.07 10.71 -1.70
N GLN A 132 -9.65 10.35 -0.49
CA GLN A 132 -9.05 11.34 0.42
C GLN A 132 -7.81 11.97 -0.23
N PRO A 133 -7.62 13.30 -0.09
CA PRO A 133 -6.44 13.96 -0.61
C PRO A 133 -5.13 13.30 -0.16
N GLY A 134 -4.34 12.90 -1.14
CA GLY A 134 -3.13 12.11 -0.92
C GLY A 134 -1.83 12.85 -1.27
N PRO A 135 -0.68 12.18 -1.07
CA PRO A 135 0.61 12.62 -1.59
C PRO A 135 0.69 12.55 -3.12
N VAL A 136 -0.21 11.82 -3.77
CA VAL A 136 -0.23 11.58 -5.23
C VAL A 136 -1.46 12.24 -5.83
N ARG A 137 -1.26 12.88 -6.98
CA ARG A 137 -2.31 13.58 -7.73
C ARG A 137 -3.11 12.61 -8.59
N SER A 138 -4.41 12.87 -8.74
CA SER A 138 -5.28 12.14 -9.66
C SER A 138 -6.26 13.10 -10.35
N PRO A 139 -5.80 13.81 -11.41
CA PRO A 139 -6.61 14.79 -12.11
C PRO A 139 -7.88 14.14 -12.68
N THR A 140 -9.03 14.67 -12.28
CA THR A 140 -10.33 14.10 -12.63
C THR A 140 -11.27 15.18 -13.14
N LEU A 141 -11.85 14.99 -14.32
CA LEU A 141 -12.94 15.83 -14.83
C LEU A 141 -14.26 15.08 -14.65
N ILE A 142 -15.25 15.72 -14.03
CA ILE A 142 -16.63 15.20 -13.98
C ILE A 142 -17.50 16.08 -14.87
N LEU A 143 -18.15 15.44 -15.84
CA LEU A 143 -19.15 16.05 -16.72
C LEU A 143 -20.53 15.50 -16.35
N SER A 144 -21.49 16.38 -16.06
CA SER A 144 -22.84 15.97 -15.63
C SER A 144 -23.92 16.53 -16.55
N GLY A 145 -24.89 15.69 -16.93
CA GLY A 145 -25.92 16.03 -17.92
C GLY A 145 -27.34 16.15 -17.37
N GLY A 146 -27.57 15.82 -16.10
CA GLY A 146 -28.89 15.90 -15.46
C GLY A 146 -29.20 14.65 -14.65
N GLN A 147 -30.49 14.41 -14.37
CA GLN A 147 -30.91 13.24 -13.62
C GLN A 147 -30.98 11.98 -14.48
N SER A 148 -30.61 10.84 -13.89
CA SER A 148 -30.75 9.55 -14.53
C SER A 148 -32.22 9.24 -14.73
N PRO A 149 -32.60 8.74 -15.91
CA PRO A 149 -33.90 8.15 -16.04
C PRO A 149 -33.93 6.78 -15.33
N ASN A 150 -35.03 6.49 -14.64
CA ASN A 150 -35.54 5.14 -14.37
C ASN A 150 -34.65 4.10 -13.64
N ILE A 151 -33.88 4.46 -12.62
CA ILE A 151 -33.38 3.46 -11.65
C ILE A 151 -34.07 3.70 -10.31
N ASP A 152 -35.15 2.97 -10.05
CA ASP A 152 -35.88 3.01 -8.78
C ASP A 152 -35.70 1.72 -7.96
N GLY A 153 -36.08 1.77 -6.68
CA GLY A 153 -35.89 0.65 -5.75
C GLY A 153 -36.65 -0.62 -6.12
N ARG A 154 -37.78 -0.53 -6.85
CA ARG A 154 -38.55 -1.72 -7.27
C ARG A 154 -37.86 -2.40 -8.44
N MET A 155 -37.42 -1.63 -9.43
CA MET A 155 -36.64 -2.14 -10.57
C MET A 155 -35.37 -2.86 -10.11
N LEU A 156 -34.67 -2.35 -9.09
CA LEU A 156 -33.47 -2.98 -8.55
C LEU A 156 -33.71 -4.38 -7.96
N VAL A 157 -34.85 -4.60 -7.30
CA VAL A 157 -35.22 -5.92 -6.74
C VAL A 157 -35.48 -6.93 -7.85
N ASP A 158 -36.30 -6.56 -8.84
CA ASP A 158 -36.63 -7.45 -9.96
C ASP A 158 -35.39 -7.72 -10.83
N LEU A 159 -34.53 -6.72 -11.02
CA LEU A 159 -33.24 -6.88 -11.71
C LEU A 159 -32.33 -7.87 -10.99
N ALA A 160 -32.23 -7.80 -9.65
CA ALA A 160 -31.38 -8.72 -8.89
C ALA A 160 -31.80 -10.18 -9.07
N HIS A 161 -33.10 -10.47 -9.11
CA HIS A 161 -33.58 -11.83 -9.41
C HIS A 161 -33.15 -12.32 -10.79
N ARG A 162 -33.17 -11.45 -11.80
CA ARG A 162 -32.79 -11.80 -13.17
C ARG A 162 -31.28 -11.96 -13.32
N LEU A 163 -30.48 -11.13 -12.66
CA LEU A 163 -29.03 -11.25 -12.62
C LEU A 163 -28.56 -12.58 -12.02
N ARG A 164 -29.26 -13.11 -11.01
CA ARG A 164 -28.99 -14.44 -10.42
C ARG A 164 -29.33 -15.60 -11.35
N CYS A 165 -30.12 -15.37 -12.39
CA CYS A 165 -30.54 -16.39 -13.37
C CYS A 165 -29.66 -16.41 -14.63
N LEU A 166 -28.66 -15.53 -14.74
CA LEU A 166 -27.72 -15.53 -15.86
C LEU A 166 -26.79 -16.76 -15.80
N ASP A 167 -26.25 -17.17 -16.96
CA ASP A 167 -25.25 -18.26 -17.04
C ASP A 167 -24.03 -18.01 -16.14
N LYS A 168 -23.64 -16.72 -16.02
CA LYS A 168 -22.75 -16.21 -15.00
C LYS A 168 -23.58 -15.40 -14.01
N PRO A 169 -23.99 -15.98 -12.87
CA PRO A 169 -24.91 -15.31 -11.96
C PRO A 169 -24.20 -14.22 -11.15
N TYR A 170 -24.91 -13.13 -10.90
CA TYR A 170 -24.49 -12.05 -9.99
C TYR A 170 -25.50 -11.92 -8.85
N ASP A 171 -25.05 -11.61 -7.64
CA ASP A 171 -25.98 -11.45 -6.50
C ASP A 171 -26.93 -10.25 -6.66
N GLY A 172 -26.49 -9.22 -7.37
CA GLY A 172 -27.30 -8.06 -7.73
C GLY A 172 -26.50 -7.01 -8.49
N LEU A 173 -27.09 -5.83 -8.69
CA LEU A 173 -26.42 -4.78 -9.47
C LEU A 173 -25.13 -4.28 -8.79
N ALA A 174 -25.05 -4.27 -7.46
CA ALA A 174 -23.83 -3.87 -6.75
C ALA A 174 -22.64 -4.81 -7.04
N ASP A 175 -22.89 -6.12 -7.09
CA ASP A 175 -21.90 -7.15 -7.45
C ASP A 175 -21.46 -6.99 -8.91
N LEU A 176 -22.43 -6.84 -9.81
CA LEU A 176 -22.17 -6.59 -11.23
C LEU A 176 -21.34 -5.31 -11.47
N LEU A 177 -21.66 -4.21 -10.78
CA LEU A 177 -20.89 -2.96 -10.84
C LEU A 177 -19.46 -3.17 -10.36
N GLY A 178 -19.26 -3.90 -9.26
CA GLY A 178 -17.93 -4.21 -8.72
C GLY A 178 -17.04 -4.98 -9.69
N GLU A 179 -17.59 -6.01 -10.36
CA GLU A 179 -16.86 -6.76 -11.40
C GLU A 179 -16.43 -5.87 -12.58
N HIS A 180 -17.23 -4.85 -12.89
CA HIS A 180 -16.99 -3.90 -13.96
C HIS A 180 -16.31 -2.60 -13.49
N LEU A 181 -15.62 -2.62 -12.34
CA LEU A 181 -14.82 -1.50 -11.81
C LEU A 181 -15.62 -0.21 -11.53
N LEU A 182 -16.92 -0.34 -11.26
CA LEU A 182 -17.80 0.75 -10.87
C LEU A 182 -18.16 0.67 -9.38
N PRO A 183 -18.22 1.81 -8.65
CA PRO A 183 -18.56 1.79 -7.24
C PRO A 183 -20.05 1.48 -7.03
N SER A 184 -20.37 0.67 -6.03
CA SER A 184 -21.76 0.35 -5.66
C SER A 184 -22.56 1.57 -5.18
N GLY A 185 -21.88 2.63 -4.74
CA GLY A 185 -22.49 3.92 -4.38
C GLY A 185 -23.25 4.59 -5.52
N LEU A 186 -23.03 4.20 -6.78
CA LEU A 186 -23.80 4.68 -7.93
C LEU A 186 -25.30 4.37 -7.79
N LEU A 187 -25.67 3.29 -7.10
CA LEU A 187 -27.07 2.92 -6.87
C LEU A 187 -27.88 3.96 -6.09
N GLN A 188 -27.20 4.84 -5.36
CA GLN A 188 -27.84 5.90 -4.57
C GLN A 188 -27.84 7.25 -5.30
N ARG A 189 -27.18 7.33 -6.46
CA ARG A 189 -27.07 8.57 -7.24
C ARG A 189 -28.29 8.74 -8.13
N THR A 190 -28.77 9.97 -8.19
CA THR A 190 -29.81 10.36 -9.15
C THR A 190 -29.24 11.22 -10.26
N ASP A 191 -28.02 11.73 -10.13
CA ASP A 191 -27.32 12.48 -11.14
C ASP A 191 -26.53 11.56 -12.07
N THR A 192 -26.42 11.99 -13.33
CA THR A 192 -25.64 11.30 -14.34
C THR A 192 -24.31 11.99 -14.56
N ALA A 193 -23.26 11.19 -14.79
CA ALA A 193 -21.96 11.75 -15.09
C ALA A 193 -21.07 10.87 -15.96
N ILE A 194 -20.16 11.54 -16.66
CA ILE A 194 -18.94 10.94 -17.20
C ILE A 194 -17.78 11.47 -16.37
N GLU A 195 -17.07 10.55 -15.74
CA GLU A 195 -15.85 10.79 -14.98
C GLU A 195 -14.65 10.43 -15.85
N ILE A 196 -13.74 11.38 -16.04
CA ILE A 196 -12.52 11.19 -16.83
C ILE A 196 -11.32 11.33 -15.90
N LEU A 197 -10.61 10.24 -15.69
CA LEU A 197 -9.45 10.13 -14.83
C LEU A 197 -8.18 9.99 -15.67
N LEU A 198 -7.22 10.89 -15.44
CA LEU A 198 -5.86 10.74 -15.90
C LEU A 198 -5.06 10.07 -14.79
N GLU A 199 -4.51 8.88 -15.02
CA GLU A 199 -3.53 8.32 -14.09
C GLU A 199 -2.28 9.22 -14.04
N LYS A 200 -1.28 8.88 -13.22
CA LYS A 200 0.03 9.58 -13.14
C LYS A 200 1.09 9.06 -14.14
N PRO A 201 1.69 9.89 -15.01
CA PRO A 201 2.59 9.42 -16.07
C PRO A 201 3.91 8.84 -15.54
N ALA A 202 4.26 9.20 -14.31
CA ALA A 202 5.40 8.70 -13.55
C ALA A 202 5.10 8.71 -12.05
N GLU A 203 5.94 8.08 -11.24
CA GLU A 203 5.84 7.99 -9.79
C GLU A 203 7.21 7.85 -9.12
N THR A 204 7.35 8.41 -7.93
CA THR A 204 8.43 8.06 -7.00
C THR A 204 8.09 6.80 -6.22
N ILE A 205 8.90 5.76 -6.35
CA ILE A 205 8.73 4.49 -5.64
C ILE A 205 9.33 4.65 -4.24
N LEU A 206 8.49 4.99 -3.27
CA LEU A 206 8.92 5.29 -1.90
C LEU A 206 9.65 4.11 -1.24
N ALA A 207 9.18 2.87 -1.46
CA ALA A 207 9.79 1.66 -0.90
C ALA A 207 11.25 1.43 -1.36
N ASP A 208 11.61 1.96 -2.53
CA ASP A 208 12.95 1.84 -3.11
C ASP A 208 13.74 3.17 -3.01
N SER A 209 13.23 4.12 -2.22
CA SER A 209 13.81 5.45 -2.04
C SER A 209 14.27 5.63 -0.60
N THR A 210 15.51 6.04 -0.41
CA THR A 210 16.13 6.15 0.92
C THR A 210 17.18 7.27 0.94
N ILE A 211 17.53 7.74 2.12
CA ILE A 211 18.74 8.54 2.33
C ILE A 211 19.76 7.63 3.00
N SER A 212 21.00 7.64 2.50
CA SER A 212 22.12 6.97 3.15
C SER A 212 23.38 7.78 2.90
N GLN A 213 24.24 7.91 3.91
CA GLN A 213 25.50 8.66 3.80
C GLN A 213 25.32 10.06 3.19
N CYS A 214 24.35 10.82 3.71
CA CYS A 214 24.01 12.19 3.27
C CYS A 214 23.54 12.29 1.80
N THR A 215 23.26 11.17 1.14
CA THR A 215 22.81 11.10 -0.25
C THR A 215 21.38 10.58 -0.32
N LEU A 216 20.51 11.34 -0.97
CA LEU A 216 19.21 10.88 -1.40
C LEU A 216 19.37 9.95 -2.61
N SER A 217 18.89 8.71 -2.47
CA SER A 217 18.66 7.78 -3.58
C SER A 217 17.15 7.62 -3.77
N ALA A 218 16.57 8.27 -4.79
CA ALA A 218 15.13 8.18 -5.09
C ALA A 218 14.87 7.45 -6.41
N LYS A 219 14.05 6.39 -6.37
CA LYS A 219 13.66 5.65 -7.57
C LYS A 219 12.42 6.29 -8.21
N ILE A 220 12.55 6.66 -9.48
CA ILE A 220 11.45 7.17 -10.30
C ILE A 220 11.10 6.11 -11.35
N VAL A 221 9.82 5.81 -11.50
CA VAL A 221 9.29 4.90 -12.52
C VAL A 221 8.25 5.64 -13.36
N GLY A 222 8.19 5.40 -14.66
CA GLY A 222 7.18 6.01 -15.53
C GLY A 222 6.89 5.18 -16.78
N SER A 223 5.89 5.63 -17.52
CA SER A 223 5.54 5.03 -18.82
C SER A 223 6.66 5.22 -19.83
N ARG A 224 6.90 4.24 -20.71
CA ARG A 224 7.85 4.36 -21.84
C ARG A 224 7.43 5.41 -22.87
N ARG A 225 6.18 5.86 -22.85
CA ARG A 225 5.63 6.80 -23.86
C ARG A 225 5.90 8.27 -23.52
N ILE A 226 6.37 8.57 -22.31
CA ILE A 226 6.63 9.95 -21.89
C ILE A 226 8.00 10.42 -22.37
N ASP A 227 8.15 11.73 -22.56
CA ASP A 227 9.46 12.33 -22.77
C ASP A 227 10.12 12.64 -21.41
N PRO A 228 11.22 11.96 -21.02
CA PRO A 228 11.88 12.24 -19.76
C PRO A 228 12.40 13.68 -19.60
N SER A 229 12.57 14.43 -20.70
CA SER A 229 12.97 15.84 -20.64
C SER A 229 11.94 16.75 -19.97
N LEU A 230 10.67 16.33 -19.99
CA LEU A 230 9.56 17.04 -19.38
C LEU A 230 9.38 16.69 -17.89
N LEU A 231 10.09 15.67 -17.39
CA LEU A 231 10.10 15.33 -15.96
C LEU A 231 10.99 16.28 -15.17
N ARG A 232 10.52 16.64 -13.97
CA ARG A 232 11.28 17.41 -12.99
C ARG A 232 11.15 16.75 -11.62
N ILE A 233 12.29 16.55 -10.98
CA ILE A 233 12.37 16.07 -9.60
C ILE A 233 12.80 17.24 -8.74
N GLY A 234 11.90 17.74 -7.91
CA GLY A 234 12.22 18.75 -6.91
C GLY A 234 12.64 18.08 -5.62
N VAL A 235 13.71 18.56 -4.98
CA VAL A 235 14.11 18.10 -3.64
C VAL A 235 14.14 19.30 -2.73
N LYS A 236 13.41 19.23 -1.62
CA LYS A 236 13.45 20.24 -0.55
C LYS A 236 14.08 19.60 0.68
N VAL A 237 15.13 20.22 1.16
CA VAL A 237 15.88 19.81 2.33
C VAL A 237 15.75 20.89 3.38
N THR A 238 15.43 20.52 4.62
CA THR A 238 15.43 21.44 5.76
C THR A 238 16.60 21.04 6.65
N SER A 239 17.60 21.93 6.79
CA SER A 239 18.69 21.73 7.75
C SER A 239 18.30 22.19 9.15
N GLU A 240 19.09 21.83 10.16
CA GLU A 240 18.90 22.26 11.56
C GLU A 240 18.87 23.79 11.72
N THR A 241 19.48 24.54 10.79
CA THR A 241 19.45 26.01 10.77
C THR A 241 18.09 26.60 10.32
N ASN A 242 17.06 25.76 10.11
CA ASN A 242 15.71 26.12 9.62
C ASN A 242 15.66 26.80 8.24
N LYS A 243 16.77 26.90 7.51
CA LYS A 243 16.80 27.42 6.14
C LYS A 243 16.62 26.27 5.15
N ALA A 244 15.48 26.26 4.46
CA ALA A 244 15.20 25.22 3.47
C ALA A 244 15.98 25.44 2.16
N THR A 245 16.78 24.45 1.78
CA THR A 245 17.44 24.37 0.46
C THR A 245 16.52 23.65 -0.52
N ARG A 246 16.54 24.08 -1.79
CA ARG A 246 15.71 23.50 -2.85
C ARG A 246 16.56 23.20 -4.07
N LEU A 247 16.42 21.99 -4.59
CA LEU A 247 17.10 21.49 -5.77
C LEU A 247 16.04 21.12 -6.82
N SER A 248 16.39 21.26 -8.09
CA SER A 248 15.56 20.82 -9.21
C SER A 248 16.43 20.04 -10.17
N ILE A 249 16.07 18.79 -10.38
CA ILE A 249 16.79 17.84 -11.21
C ILE A 249 15.95 17.60 -12.47
N CYS A 250 16.58 17.74 -13.63
CA CYS A 250 15.94 17.53 -14.92
C CYS A 250 15.87 16.02 -15.21
N GLY A 251 14.72 15.51 -15.64
CA GLY A 251 14.59 14.10 -15.98
C GLY A 251 15.51 13.67 -17.12
N ALA A 252 15.85 14.56 -18.06
CA ALA A 252 16.80 14.28 -19.14
C ALA A 252 18.24 14.02 -18.67
N SER A 253 18.63 14.49 -17.47
CA SER A 253 19.99 14.23 -16.94
C SER A 253 20.10 12.88 -16.24
N LEU A 254 18.99 12.15 -16.09
CA LEU A 254 18.98 10.86 -15.41
C LEU A 254 19.26 9.71 -16.40
N LYS A 255 19.83 8.63 -15.87
CA LYS A 255 20.04 7.39 -16.63
C LYS A 255 18.77 6.54 -16.54
N TRP A 256 17.98 6.57 -17.60
CA TRP A 256 16.76 5.77 -17.71
C TRP A 256 17.06 4.36 -18.21
N ALA A 257 16.52 3.37 -17.51
CA ALA A 257 16.58 1.97 -17.87
C ALA A 257 15.17 1.42 -18.06
N VAL A 258 15.01 0.66 -19.14
CA VAL A 258 13.83 -0.16 -19.43
C VAL A 258 13.70 -1.22 -18.33
N GLN A 259 12.53 -1.30 -17.71
CA GLN A 259 12.19 -2.33 -16.71
C GLN A 259 11.27 -3.39 -17.32
N ASP A 260 11.09 -4.51 -16.63
CA ASP A 260 10.04 -5.48 -16.95
C ASP A 260 8.65 -4.80 -16.91
N GLY A 261 7.74 -5.25 -17.78
CA GLY A 261 6.38 -4.71 -17.84
C GLY A 261 6.22 -3.36 -18.57
N GLY A 262 7.11 -3.04 -19.51
CA GLY A 262 6.91 -1.89 -20.39
C GLY A 262 7.19 -0.52 -19.78
N LEU A 263 7.79 -0.45 -18.58
CA LEU A 263 8.10 0.80 -17.88
C LEU A 263 9.55 1.27 -18.12
N ILE A 264 9.82 2.54 -17.80
CA ILE A 264 11.17 3.08 -17.62
C ILE A 264 11.38 3.43 -16.16
N ALA A 265 12.61 3.28 -15.68
CA ALA A 265 13.00 3.71 -14.35
C ALA A 265 14.33 4.45 -14.38
N ALA A 266 14.49 5.39 -13.46
CA ALA A 266 15.75 6.06 -13.20
C ALA A 266 15.94 6.22 -11.69
N ARG A 267 17.20 6.35 -11.29
CA ARG A 267 17.56 6.68 -9.91
C ARG A 267 18.12 8.08 -9.85
N VAL A 268 17.59 8.87 -8.93
CA VAL A 268 18.09 10.18 -8.58
C VAL A 268 19.06 9.98 -7.43
N GLU A 269 20.31 10.36 -7.64
CA GLU A 269 21.34 10.40 -6.60
C GLU A 269 21.68 11.88 -6.37
N GLN A 270 21.42 12.37 -5.16
CA GLN A 270 21.61 13.78 -4.84
C GLN A 270 22.14 13.93 -3.42
N ASP A 271 23.27 14.61 -3.28
CA ASP A 271 23.77 15.05 -1.97
C ASP A 271 22.76 16.05 -1.36
N ILE A 272 22.32 15.74 -0.15
CA ILE A 272 21.39 16.53 0.64
C ILE A 272 22.00 16.98 1.98
N GLY A 273 23.30 16.74 2.19
CA GLY A 273 23.97 16.97 3.47
C GLY A 273 23.40 16.13 4.60
N ASP A 274 23.59 16.58 5.84
CA ASP A 274 23.22 15.84 7.06
C ASP A 274 21.72 15.83 7.37
N ALA A 275 20.87 16.09 6.38
CA ALA A 275 19.43 16.14 6.59
C ALA A 275 18.85 14.72 6.70
N PRO A 276 18.24 14.34 7.85
CA PRO A 276 17.72 12.99 8.05
C PRO A 276 16.42 12.75 7.28
N VAL A 277 15.82 13.80 6.72
CA VAL A 277 14.62 13.70 5.89
C VAL A 277 14.63 14.78 4.81
N CYS A 278 14.14 14.44 3.63
CA CYS A 278 13.88 15.40 2.57
C CYS A 278 12.49 15.20 1.97
N GLN A 279 11.98 16.25 1.34
CA GLN A 279 10.73 16.18 0.58
C GLN A 279 11.04 16.12 -0.90
N VAL A 280 10.56 15.08 -1.57
CA VAL A 280 10.72 14.84 -3.00
C VAL A 280 9.41 15.19 -3.71
N PHE A 281 9.50 16.02 -4.73
CA PHE A 281 8.40 16.42 -5.60
C PHE A 281 8.65 15.86 -7.00
N LEU A 282 7.61 15.33 -7.61
CA LEU A 282 7.65 14.89 -9.00
C LEU A 282 6.66 15.74 -9.80
N SER A 283 7.10 16.23 -10.97
CA SER A 283 6.24 16.89 -11.94
C SER A 283 6.58 16.49 -13.36
N TYR A 284 5.61 16.61 -14.25
CA TYR A 284 5.73 16.33 -15.68
C TYR A 284 5.06 17.43 -16.49
N ALA A 285 5.77 17.97 -17.49
CA ALA A 285 5.31 19.07 -18.34
C ALA A 285 4.79 20.26 -17.52
N GLY A 286 5.46 20.60 -16.41
CA GLY A 286 5.06 21.68 -15.51
C GLY A 286 3.91 21.36 -14.56
N HIS A 287 3.30 20.17 -14.64
CA HIS A 287 2.22 19.75 -13.76
C HIS A 287 2.72 18.85 -12.63
N HIS A 288 2.39 19.19 -11.39
CA HIS A 288 2.69 18.36 -10.22
C HIS A 288 2.04 16.96 -10.35
N ILE A 289 2.79 15.93 -9.94
CA ILE A 289 2.36 14.53 -9.89
C ILE A 289 2.26 14.05 -8.44
N SER A 290 3.34 14.16 -7.67
CA SER A 290 3.38 13.63 -6.32
C SER A 290 4.38 14.35 -5.43
N ARG A 291 4.15 14.26 -4.12
CA ARG A 291 5.07 14.70 -3.07
C ARG A 291 5.25 13.60 -2.04
N TRP A 292 6.49 13.30 -1.70
CA TRP A 292 6.83 12.27 -0.72
C TRP A 292 7.90 12.76 0.24
N TRP A 293 7.90 12.20 1.45
CA TRP A 293 8.99 12.37 2.39
C TRP A 293 9.88 11.14 2.29
N VAL A 294 11.17 11.33 2.00
CA VAL A 294 12.17 10.27 2.00
C VAL A 294 13.07 10.50 3.20
N GLY A 295 13.25 9.46 4.00
CA GLY A 295 13.99 9.51 5.25
C GLY A 295 15.28 8.70 5.20
N ASP A 296 16.23 9.13 6.02
CA ASP A 296 17.39 8.34 6.37
C ASP A 296 16.94 7.33 7.44
N PRO A 297 16.87 6.04 7.11
CA PRO A 297 16.43 5.06 8.07
C PRO A 297 17.44 4.98 9.23
N ASP A 298 18.74 5.17 8.99
CA ASP A 298 19.81 5.08 9.99
C ASP A 298 19.75 6.19 11.04
N HIS A 299 19.28 7.39 10.65
CA HIS A 299 19.23 8.56 11.51
C HIS A 299 17.82 8.93 12.02
N LEU A 300 16.76 8.49 11.33
CA LEU A 300 15.40 8.72 11.82
C LEU A 300 15.02 7.66 12.87
N PRO A 301 14.48 8.08 14.02
CA PRO A 301 13.92 7.13 14.97
C PRO A 301 12.76 6.38 14.30
N ARG A 302 12.59 5.09 14.64
CA ARG A 302 11.39 4.37 14.22
C ARG A 302 10.19 5.15 14.75
N GLN A 303 9.13 5.28 13.95
CA GLN A 303 7.93 6.02 14.37
C GLN A 303 7.36 5.47 15.68
N ARG A 304 7.47 4.16 15.91
CA ARG A 304 7.10 3.48 17.16
C ARG A 304 8.03 3.90 18.32
N ALA A 305 9.35 3.86 18.13
CA ALA A 305 10.34 4.39 19.09
C ALA A 305 10.01 5.83 19.51
N ALA A 306 9.86 6.72 18.53
CA ALA A 306 9.60 8.14 18.76
C ALA A 306 8.26 8.38 19.45
N PHE A 307 7.26 7.54 19.18
CA PHE A 307 5.98 7.57 19.89
C PHE A 307 6.12 7.10 21.33
N LEU A 308 6.77 5.96 21.57
CA LEU A 308 7.00 5.42 22.91
C LEU A 308 7.83 6.37 23.77
N GLU A 309 8.83 7.03 23.18
CA GLU A 309 9.69 8.00 23.86
C GLU A 309 8.91 9.19 24.44
N GLN A 310 7.71 9.50 23.92
CA GLN A 310 6.83 10.52 24.50
C GLN A 310 6.29 10.13 25.89
N PHE A 311 6.26 8.84 26.21
CA PHE A 311 5.69 8.28 27.44
C PHE A 311 6.74 7.59 28.32
N ASP A 312 7.80 7.09 27.70
CA ASP A 312 8.94 6.43 28.35
C ASP A 312 10.26 6.94 27.74
N LYS A 313 10.75 8.03 28.33
CA LYS A 313 11.96 8.69 27.86
C LYS A 313 13.14 7.71 27.88
N ASP A 314 13.83 7.63 26.74
CA ASP A 314 14.95 6.73 26.49
C ASP A 314 14.63 5.24 26.76
N LEU A 315 13.33 4.86 26.72
CA LEU A 315 12.80 3.51 26.96
C LEU A 315 13.23 2.90 28.31
N THR A 316 13.41 3.74 29.32
CA THR A 316 13.99 3.35 30.62
C THR A 316 13.04 2.46 31.42
N LYS A 317 11.73 2.79 31.45
CA LYS A 317 10.73 2.00 32.17
C LYS A 317 10.51 0.65 31.49
N LEU A 318 10.46 0.61 30.16
CA LEU A 318 10.33 -0.62 29.40
C LEU A 318 11.50 -1.57 29.68
N ARG A 319 12.72 -1.03 29.75
CA ARG A 319 13.91 -1.78 30.20
C ARG A 319 13.75 -2.29 31.63
N GLU A 320 13.36 -1.43 32.57
CA GLU A 320 13.19 -1.80 33.98
C GLU A 320 12.14 -2.91 34.15
N GLU A 321 11.00 -2.82 33.46
CA GLU A 321 9.95 -3.82 33.50
C GLU A 321 10.37 -5.16 32.87
N LEU A 322 11.14 -5.12 31.76
CA LEU A 322 11.67 -6.33 31.14
C LEU A 322 12.58 -7.09 32.10
N LEU A 323 13.43 -6.37 32.84
CA LEU A 323 14.43 -6.95 33.73
C LEU A 323 13.93 -7.16 35.18
N SER A 324 12.80 -6.56 35.55
CA SER A 324 12.21 -6.68 36.89
C SER A 324 11.85 -8.12 37.21
N LEU A 325 12.33 -8.64 38.35
CA LEU A 325 11.97 -9.99 38.82
C LEU A 325 10.52 -10.09 39.27
N ASP A 326 9.85 -8.96 39.56
CA ASP A 326 8.45 -8.92 39.99
C ASP A 326 7.48 -9.02 38.81
N CYS A 327 7.93 -8.67 37.61
CA CYS A 327 7.15 -8.79 36.38
C CYS A 327 7.22 -10.24 35.85
N LYS A 328 6.16 -11.03 36.03
CA LYS A 328 6.08 -12.46 35.63
C LYS A 328 4.76 -12.79 34.94
N GLY A 329 4.71 -13.88 34.17
CA GLY A 329 3.51 -14.32 33.44
C GLY A 329 3.07 -13.32 32.37
N HIS A 330 1.77 -13.11 32.21
CA HIS A 330 1.21 -12.23 31.18
C HIS A 330 1.79 -10.80 31.15
N PRO A 331 2.01 -10.10 32.29
CA PRO A 331 2.74 -8.83 32.29
C PRO A 331 4.11 -8.91 31.60
N PHE A 332 4.89 -9.95 31.88
CA PHE A 332 6.20 -10.13 31.26
C PHE A 332 6.10 -10.43 29.77
N GLU A 333 5.16 -11.30 29.37
CA GLU A 333 4.94 -11.64 27.96
C GLU A 333 4.55 -10.40 27.13
N ARG A 334 3.72 -9.52 27.68
CA ARG A 334 3.34 -8.24 27.04
C ARG A 334 4.53 -7.29 26.90
N VAL A 335 5.33 -7.14 27.96
CA VAL A 335 6.54 -6.30 27.94
C VAL A 335 7.56 -6.85 26.93
N LEU A 336 7.79 -8.17 26.92
CA LEU A 336 8.67 -8.82 25.97
C LEU A 336 8.17 -8.62 24.53
N THR A 337 6.86 -8.72 24.28
CA THR A 337 6.27 -8.46 22.96
C THR A 337 6.58 -7.03 22.50
N LEU A 338 6.34 -6.03 23.35
CA LEU A 338 6.64 -4.63 23.03
C LEU A 338 8.13 -4.41 22.72
N VAL A 339 9.03 -5.04 23.49
CA VAL A 339 10.48 -5.00 23.24
C VAL A 339 10.84 -5.62 21.89
N LEU A 340 10.26 -6.77 21.54
CA LEU A 340 10.49 -7.44 20.25
C LEU A 340 9.96 -6.61 19.07
N GLU A 341 8.79 -5.99 19.21
CA GLU A 341 8.26 -5.07 18.21
C GLU A 341 9.16 -3.85 18.04
N GLU A 342 9.66 -3.29 19.14
CA GLU A 342 10.51 -2.10 19.12
C GLU A 342 11.85 -2.38 18.44
N ILE A 343 12.43 -3.56 18.62
CA ILE A 343 13.65 -3.98 17.91
C ILE A 343 13.38 -4.48 16.47
N GLY A 344 12.12 -4.54 16.03
CA GLY A 344 11.75 -4.64 14.62
C GLY A 344 11.14 -5.96 14.17
N PHE A 345 10.76 -6.84 15.10
CA PHE A 345 9.94 -8.01 14.77
C PHE A 345 8.47 -7.60 14.58
N ASP A 346 7.76 -8.28 13.69
CA ASP A 346 6.30 -8.24 13.67
C ASP A 346 5.78 -9.29 14.66
N CYS A 347 5.00 -8.89 15.67
CA CYS A 347 4.66 -9.77 16.79
C CYS A 347 3.16 -9.89 17.02
N MET A 348 2.74 -11.07 17.48
CA MET A 348 1.41 -11.32 18.02
C MET A 348 1.52 -11.88 19.44
N TYR A 349 0.98 -11.14 20.42
CA TYR A 349 0.81 -11.64 21.78
C TYR A 349 -0.46 -12.50 21.86
N LEU A 350 -0.32 -13.76 22.29
CA LEU A 350 -1.39 -14.76 22.28
C LEU A 350 -1.66 -15.34 23.68
N GLY A 351 -0.78 -15.11 24.66
CA GLY A 351 -0.85 -15.72 25.99
C GLY A 351 -2.13 -15.47 26.80
N ASP A 352 -2.87 -14.38 26.54
CA ASP A 352 -4.11 -14.01 27.25
C ASP A 352 -5.39 -14.16 26.40
N VAL A 353 -5.29 -14.87 25.26
CA VAL A 353 -6.46 -15.10 24.39
C VAL A 353 -7.14 -16.41 24.79
N SER A 354 -8.29 -16.29 25.47
CA SER A 354 -8.99 -17.41 26.15
C SER A 354 -9.29 -18.64 25.29
N HIS A 355 -9.48 -18.49 23.98
CA HIS A 355 -9.76 -19.60 23.05
C HIS A 355 -8.50 -20.13 22.32
N LEU A 356 -7.33 -19.56 22.59
CA LEU A 356 -6.04 -19.92 21.99
C LEU A 356 -5.07 -20.52 23.01
N GLN A 357 -5.54 -21.25 24.02
CA GLN A 357 -4.67 -21.85 25.06
C GLN A 357 -3.60 -22.82 24.53
N GLU A 358 -3.81 -23.36 23.33
CA GLU A 358 -2.85 -24.23 22.63
C GLU A 358 -1.80 -23.46 21.82
N ALA A 359 -1.98 -22.15 21.65
CA ALA A 359 -1.03 -21.28 20.97
C ALA A 359 0.24 -21.08 21.83
N PRO A 360 1.36 -20.67 21.20
CA PRO A 360 2.50 -20.13 21.95
C PRO A 360 2.13 -18.81 22.64
N ASP A 361 2.89 -18.40 23.64
CA ASP A 361 2.69 -17.10 24.31
C ASP A 361 2.87 -15.92 23.33
N ILE A 362 3.90 -15.99 22.47
CA ILE A 362 4.21 -14.97 21.46
C ILE A 362 4.58 -15.63 20.12
N TYR A 363 4.03 -15.11 19.02
CA TYR A 363 4.51 -15.33 17.66
C TYR A 363 5.28 -14.10 17.22
N CYS A 364 6.45 -14.28 16.59
CA CYS A 364 7.17 -13.18 15.98
C CYS A 364 7.78 -13.53 14.61
N GLU A 365 7.83 -12.54 13.73
CA GLU A 365 8.30 -12.66 12.36
C GLU A 365 9.35 -11.59 12.05
N THR A 366 10.44 -12.00 11.40
CA THR A 366 11.46 -11.07 10.89
C THR A 366 11.00 -10.41 9.58
N PRO A 367 11.57 -9.26 9.16
CA PRO A 367 11.31 -8.68 7.84
C PRO A 367 11.49 -9.66 6.66
N SER A 368 12.43 -10.60 6.79
CA SER A 368 12.67 -11.71 5.86
C SER A 368 11.69 -12.90 5.97
N ARG A 369 10.61 -12.77 6.75
CA ARG A 369 9.56 -13.78 6.98
C ARG A 369 10.02 -15.06 7.66
N ARG A 370 11.02 -14.96 8.54
CA ARG A 370 11.43 -16.07 9.42
C ARG A 370 10.68 -15.97 10.73
N ILE A 371 10.24 -17.12 11.25
CA ILE A 371 9.25 -17.18 12.32
C ILE A 371 9.89 -17.74 13.58
N ALA A 372 9.70 -17.03 14.68
CA ALA A 372 10.03 -17.48 16.02
C ALA A 372 8.76 -17.62 16.87
N VAL A 373 8.68 -18.74 17.57
CA VAL A 373 7.57 -19.16 18.42
C VAL A 373 8.10 -19.18 19.84
N ILE A 374 7.58 -18.28 20.68
CA ILE A 374 8.15 -18.01 21.99
C ILE A 374 7.21 -18.49 23.10
N GLU A 375 7.80 -19.17 24.08
CA GLU A 375 7.19 -19.50 25.37
C GLU A 375 7.95 -18.84 26.51
N CYS A 376 7.23 -18.25 27.46
CA CYS A 376 7.78 -17.56 28.61
C CYS A 376 7.69 -18.46 29.86
N ALA A 377 8.82 -18.75 30.51
CA ALA A 377 8.86 -19.54 31.75
C ALA A 377 9.09 -18.65 32.97
N ALA A 378 8.13 -18.64 33.91
CA ALA A 378 8.24 -17.91 35.17
C ALA A 378 9.04 -18.64 36.26
N ALA A 379 9.28 -19.95 36.11
CA ALA A 379 10.04 -20.79 37.04
C ALA A 379 10.88 -21.84 36.28
N VAL A 380 12.14 -21.99 36.67
CA VAL A 380 13.08 -23.01 36.13
C VAL A 380 12.53 -24.43 36.23
N THR A 381 11.82 -24.73 37.32
CA THR A 381 11.32 -26.10 37.61
C THR A 381 10.39 -26.65 36.54
N ASN A 382 9.78 -25.78 35.74
CA ASN A 382 8.83 -26.16 34.69
C ASN A 382 9.47 -26.13 33.28
N ALA A 383 10.78 -25.88 33.18
CA ALA A 383 11.45 -25.69 31.88
C ALA A 383 11.39 -26.94 31.01
N SER A 384 11.63 -28.14 31.54
CA SER A 384 11.57 -29.39 30.75
C SER A 384 10.16 -29.67 30.19
N GLU A 385 9.10 -29.48 31.01
CA GLU A 385 7.72 -29.63 30.55
C GLU A 385 7.37 -28.60 29.45
N LYS A 386 7.77 -27.33 29.65
CA LYS A 386 7.56 -26.28 28.66
C LYS A 386 8.34 -26.52 27.37
N LEU A 387 9.59 -27.00 27.44
CA LEU A 387 10.40 -27.36 26.27
C LEU A 387 9.73 -28.46 25.45
N SER A 388 9.22 -29.51 26.11
CA SER A 388 8.49 -30.57 25.42
C SER A 388 7.21 -30.06 24.75
N LYS A 389 6.43 -29.21 25.41
CA LYS A 389 5.20 -28.61 24.83
C LYS A 389 5.53 -27.67 23.66
N LEU A 390 6.56 -26.85 23.82
CA LEU A 390 7.03 -25.95 22.77
C LEU A 390 7.49 -26.73 21.53
N GLN A 391 8.23 -27.83 21.71
CA GLN A 391 8.62 -28.69 20.60
C GLN A 391 7.39 -29.22 19.84
N GLN A 392 6.39 -29.74 20.56
CA GLN A 392 5.15 -30.23 19.96
C GLN A 392 4.40 -29.13 19.19
N ARG A 393 4.35 -27.91 19.74
CA ARG A 393 3.74 -26.74 19.07
C ARG A 393 4.49 -26.37 17.79
N VAL A 394 5.82 -26.30 17.83
CA VAL A 394 6.65 -26.00 16.66
C VAL A 394 6.47 -27.04 15.56
N LEU A 395 6.47 -28.34 15.90
CA LEU A 395 6.23 -29.41 14.93
C LEU A 395 4.84 -29.30 14.31
N ARG A 396 3.79 -29.09 15.12
CA ARG A 396 2.42 -28.90 14.66
C ARG A 396 2.30 -27.70 13.69
N ILE A 397 2.99 -26.59 13.98
CA ILE A 397 3.02 -25.41 13.11
C ILE A 397 3.70 -25.74 11.78
N LYS A 398 4.88 -26.36 11.80
CA LYS A 398 5.62 -26.76 10.59
C LYS A 398 4.79 -27.70 9.69
N GLU A 399 4.13 -28.70 10.27
CA GLU A 399 3.26 -29.62 9.54
C GLU A 399 2.07 -28.91 8.89
N ARG A 400 1.38 -28.03 9.63
CA ARG A 400 0.24 -27.27 9.09
C ARG A 400 0.67 -26.28 8.01
N PHE A 401 1.82 -25.63 8.17
CA PHE A 401 2.36 -24.75 7.14
C PHE A 401 2.71 -25.52 5.88
N ALA A 402 3.33 -26.70 5.99
CA ALA A 402 3.59 -27.56 4.84
C ALA A 402 2.29 -27.91 4.10
N ALA A 403 1.22 -28.28 4.82
CA ALA A 403 -0.10 -28.57 4.25
C ALA A 403 -0.74 -27.35 3.54
N GLN A 404 -0.38 -26.13 3.95
CA GLN A 404 -0.86 -24.87 3.38
C GLN A 404 0.09 -24.24 2.34
N ARG A 405 1.08 -25.00 1.83
CA ARG A 405 2.10 -24.51 0.87
C ARG A 405 3.04 -23.43 1.43
N LEU A 406 3.15 -23.35 2.76
CA LEU A 406 4.07 -22.47 3.51
C LEU A 406 5.27 -23.24 4.10
N GLY A 407 5.49 -24.49 3.69
CA GLY A 407 6.57 -25.34 4.23
C GLY A 407 8.00 -24.85 3.95
N HIS A 408 8.17 -23.80 3.14
CA HIS A 408 9.46 -23.16 2.88
C HIS A 408 9.86 -22.14 3.96
N LEU A 409 8.92 -21.74 4.84
CA LEU A 409 9.19 -20.79 5.91
C LEU A 409 9.98 -21.45 7.05
N GLN A 410 10.97 -20.73 7.56
CA GLN A 410 11.76 -21.19 8.70
C GLN A 410 10.99 -20.90 10.00
N VAL A 411 10.80 -21.93 10.82
CA VAL A 411 10.11 -21.83 12.12
C VAL A 411 11.03 -22.33 13.23
N ALA A 412 11.19 -21.49 14.24
CA ALA A 412 12.04 -21.68 15.40
C ALA A 412 11.22 -21.63 16.68
N GLY A 413 11.56 -22.47 17.66
CA GLY A 413 10.97 -22.38 19.01
C GLY A 413 11.98 -21.86 20.01
N ILE A 414 11.57 -20.92 20.85
CA ILE A 414 12.42 -20.27 21.83
C ILE A 414 11.73 -20.27 23.19
N LEU A 415 12.40 -20.78 24.22
CA LEU A 415 11.96 -20.62 25.61
C LEU A 415 12.67 -19.40 26.22
N VAL A 416 11.90 -18.43 26.69
CA VAL A 416 12.42 -17.20 27.32
C VAL A 416 12.15 -17.24 28.82
N THR A 417 13.14 -16.87 29.63
CA THR A 417 13.00 -16.87 31.09
C THR A 417 13.87 -15.80 31.77
N LYS A 418 13.47 -15.40 32.99
CA LYS A 418 14.19 -14.43 33.82
C LYS A 418 15.25 -15.05 34.73
N HIS A 419 15.67 -16.29 34.43
CA HIS A 419 16.69 -17.01 35.19
C HIS A 419 18.10 -16.78 34.62
N GLY A 420 19.11 -16.81 35.48
CA GLY A 420 20.50 -16.64 35.11
C GLY A 420 21.10 -17.87 34.42
N ASP A 421 22.30 -17.73 33.85
CA ASP A 421 22.96 -18.79 33.07
C ASP A 421 23.14 -20.09 33.87
N ALA A 422 23.50 -19.99 35.16
CA ALA A 422 23.68 -21.15 36.03
C ALA A 422 22.38 -21.94 36.26
N GLU A 423 21.24 -21.25 36.26
CA GLU A 423 19.92 -21.85 36.48
C GLU A 423 19.38 -22.52 35.21
N ILE A 424 19.67 -21.96 34.03
CA ILE A 424 19.22 -22.51 32.75
C ILE A 424 20.17 -23.57 32.19
N ALA A 425 21.43 -23.62 32.66
CA ALA A 425 22.46 -24.54 32.17
C ALA A 425 22.00 -26.00 32.06
N PRO A 426 21.26 -26.58 33.02
CA PRO A 426 20.78 -27.96 32.92
C PRO A 426 19.84 -28.23 31.73
N PHE A 427 19.18 -27.19 31.20
CA PHE A 427 18.17 -27.31 30.14
C PHE A 427 18.69 -26.96 28.75
N ILE A 428 19.92 -26.42 28.64
CA ILE A 428 20.51 -26.02 27.37
C ILE A 428 20.67 -27.25 26.45
N GLU A 429 21.20 -28.34 26.98
CA GLU A 429 21.40 -29.58 26.21
C GLU A 429 20.05 -30.20 25.79
N GLU A 430 19.05 -30.14 26.66
CA GLU A 430 17.69 -30.61 26.36
C GLU A 430 17.03 -29.76 25.26
N ALA A 431 17.12 -28.43 25.35
CA ALA A 431 16.59 -27.52 24.33
C ALA A 431 17.27 -27.75 22.97
N ALA A 432 18.60 -27.88 22.95
CA ALA A 432 19.37 -28.17 21.74
C ALA A 432 18.95 -29.50 21.10
N ARG A 433 18.72 -30.55 21.91
CA ARG A 433 18.22 -31.84 21.44
C ARG A 433 16.83 -31.74 20.80
N PHE A 434 16.00 -30.82 21.27
CA PHE A 434 14.70 -30.53 20.67
C PHE A 434 14.74 -29.57 19.47
N GLY A 435 15.93 -29.01 19.14
CA GLY A 435 16.08 -28.00 18.12
C GLY A 435 15.44 -26.66 18.51
N LEU A 436 15.44 -26.35 19.82
CA LEU A 436 14.87 -25.15 20.40
C LEU A 436 15.99 -24.27 21.00
N GLY A 437 15.76 -22.96 21.03
CA GLY A 437 16.60 -22.01 21.76
C GLY A 437 16.11 -21.80 23.19
N ILE A 438 17.01 -21.43 24.10
CA ILE A 438 16.67 -20.95 25.45
C ILE A 438 17.36 -19.61 25.73
N VAL A 439 16.61 -18.65 26.26
CA VAL A 439 17.04 -17.28 26.50
C VAL A 439 16.83 -16.94 27.98
N GLY A 440 17.92 -16.72 28.70
CA GLY A 440 17.91 -16.32 30.11
C GLY A 440 18.02 -14.80 30.32
N LEU A 441 18.08 -14.39 31.59
CA LEU A 441 18.16 -13.01 32.03
C LEU A 441 19.35 -12.23 31.43
N PRO A 442 20.57 -12.78 31.30
CA PRO A 442 21.68 -12.06 30.68
C PRO A 442 21.41 -11.69 29.22
N ALA A 443 20.72 -12.55 28.47
CA ALA A 443 20.32 -12.28 27.09
C ALA A 443 19.20 -11.23 27.02
N LEU A 444 18.24 -11.27 27.95
CA LEU A 444 17.23 -10.20 28.10
C LEU A 444 17.88 -8.84 28.45
N GLY A 445 18.91 -8.83 29.28
CA GLY A 445 19.71 -7.63 29.57
C GLY A 445 20.29 -7.00 28.30
N ARG A 446 20.91 -7.84 27.46
CA ARG A 446 21.47 -7.41 26.17
C ARG A 446 20.40 -6.96 25.18
N LEU A 447 19.24 -7.62 25.17
CA LEU A 447 18.08 -7.20 24.39
C LEU A 447 17.61 -5.80 24.81
N ALA A 448 17.55 -5.56 26.12
CA ALA A 448 17.19 -4.27 26.68
C ALA A 448 18.24 -3.19 26.44
N ASP A 449 19.54 -3.53 26.39
CA ASP A 449 20.60 -2.58 25.99
C ASP A 449 20.43 -2.19 24.52
N GLY A 450 19.99 -3.15 23.69
CA GLY A 450 19.71 -2.97 22.28
C GLY A 450 18.49 -2.11 21.94
N LEU A 451 17.61 -1.80 22.91
CA LEU A 451 16.39 -1.00 22.68
C LEU A 451 16.68 0.39 22.09
N ARG A 452 17.87 0.94 22.35
CA ARG A 452 18.31 2.25 21.83
C ARG A 452 19.08 2.16 20.52
N PHE A 453 19.38 0.96 20.05
CA PHE A 453 20.25 0.72 18.90
C PHE A 453 19.50 -0.02 17.80
N ARG A 454 19.99 0.12 16.57
CA ARG A 454 19.48 -0.64 15.42
C ARG A 454 19.92 -2.08 15.52
N VAL A 455 19.13 -2.90 16.21
CA VAL A 455 19.31 -4.36 16.17
C VAL A 455 18.54 -4.91 14.97
N GLN A 456 19.17 -5.80 14.22
CA GLN A 456 18.54 -6.50 13.10
C GLN A 456 17.85 -7.76 13.62
N PRO A 457 16.50 -7.88 13.49
CA PRO A 457 15.75 -9.06 13.92
C PRO A 457 16.33 -10.37 13.38
N GLU A 458 16.83 -10.33 12.15
CA GLU A 458 17.54 -11.40 11.46
C GLU A 458 18.74 -11.92 12.25
N VAL A 459 19.58 -11.01 12.76
CA VAL A 459 20.78 -11.37 13.51
C VAL A 459 20.40 -11.98 14.85
N ILE A 460 19.39 -11.43 15.54
CA ILE A 460 18.86 -12.01 16.79
C ILE A 460 18.31 -13.41 16.52
N TYR A 461 17.53 -13.58 15.45
CA TYR A 461 16.95 -14.86 15.05
C TYR A 461 18.06 -15.91 14.85
N ASP A 462 19.09 -15.56 14.09
CA ASP A 462 20.22 -16.44 13.82
C ASP A 462 21.03 -16.74 15.08
N GLN A 463 21.24 -15.78 15.99
CA GLN A 463 21.98 -15.98 17.24
C GLN A 463 21.26 -16.90 18.24
N VAL A 464 19.93 -16.79 18.32
CA VAL A 464 19.12 -17.62 19.23
C VAL A 464 18.98 -19.05 18.70
N LEU A 465 19.19 -19.28 17.40
CA LEU A 465 19.09 -20.61 16.77
C LEU A 465 20.42 -21.26 16.40
N SER A 466 21.50 -20.48 16.27
CA SER A 466 22.87 -20.99 16.04
C SER A 466 23.52 -21.57 17.30
N THR A 467 22.88 -21.40 18.47
CA THR A 467 23.33 -21.90 19.78
C THR A 467 23.03 -23.38 20.00
N GLY A 468 23.26 -24.20 18.98
CA GLY A 468 23.55 -25.62 19.18
C GLY A 468 24.99 -25.89 19.65
N ASN A 469 25.90 -24.90 19.73
CA ASN A 469 27.29 -25.16 20.11
C ASN A 469 28.21 -23.99 20.54
N SER A 470 27.72 -22.83 21.02
CA SER A 470 28.62 -21.71 21.35
C SER A 470 28.35 -21.12 22.73
N GLN A 471 29.32 -21.30 23.64
CA GLN A 471 29.50 -20.43 24.81
C GLN A 471 29.67 -18.97 24.38
N SER A 472 29.22 -18.05 25.24
CA SER A 472 29.51 -16.61 25.26
C SER A 472 30.37 -16.07 24.10
N GLY A 473 29.73 -15.69 23.00
CA GLY A 473 30.34 -14.95 21.89
C GLY A 473 29.64 -13.61 21.72
N ASP A 474 30.43 -12.56 21.48
CA ASP A 474 30.00 -11.15 21.39
C ASP A 474 28.77 -10.97 20.48
N LEU A 475 27.66 -10.50 21.05
CA LEU A 475 26.40 -10.28 20.32
C LEU A 475 26.42 -8.99 19.47
N PHE A 476 27.49 -8.21 19.56
CA PHE A 476 27.68 -6.95 18.83
C PHE A 476 29.15 -6.75 18.44
N PRO A 477 29.64 -7.31 17.32
CA PRO A 477 30.94 -6.90 16.80
C PRO A 477 30.81 -5.44 16.33
N GLY A 478 31.21 -4.49 17.20
CA GLY A 478 31.12 -3.05 16.96
C GLY A 478 30.97 -2.16 18.19
N VAL A 479 30.76 -2.70 19.40
CA VAL A 479 30.53 -1.90 20.63
C VAL A 479 31.81 -1.71 21.48
N ALA A 480 32.98 -2.13 20.99
CA ALA A 480 34.25 -1.90 21.69
C ALA A 480 34.75 -0.45 21.53
N GLY A 481 34.54 0.36 22.57
CA GLY A 481 35.50 1.38 23.02
C GLY A 481 35.34 2.80 22.50
N ASN A 482 34.43 3.58 23.11
CA ASN A 482 34.76 4.95 23.50
C ASN A 482 34.61 5.04 25.02
N SER A 483 35.58 4.46 25.73
CA SER A 483 35.82 4.87 27.10
C SER A 483 36.30 6.32 27.07
N LEU A 484 35.51 7.23 27.60
CA LEU A 484 35.99 8.52 28.07
C LEU A 484 37.11 8.23 29.09
N ALA A 485 38.35 8.49 28.66
CA ALA A 485 39.47 8.72 29.54
C ALA A 485 39.82 10.21 29.41
N ASP A 486 39.64 10.89 30.54
CA ASP A 486 39.92 12.29 30.89
C ASP A 486 39.14 13.42 30.21
#